data_AF-A0A9Q3S0R0-F1
#
_entry.id   AF-A0A9Q3S0R0-F1
#
_cell.length_a   1.000
_cell.length_b   1.000
_cell.length_c   1.000
_cell.angle_alpha   90.00
_cell.angle_beta   90.00
_cell.angle_gamma   90.00
#
_symmetry.space_group_name_H-M   'P 1'
#
loop_
_entity.id
_entity.type
_entity.pdbx_description
1 polymer ?
#
loop_
_entity_poly.entity_id
_entity_poly.type
_entity_poly.pdbx_seq_one_letter_code
_entity_poly.pdbx_strand_id
1 'polypeptide(L)'
;MTEHSITQEYDLDLAVRAVALDCSLKKTPTIRRNIFVGMMFVNLLLLFSLHRPVGVLEISVMLGVATLVAYLLAWPPKRFEAFGLKPQIKARQEQLGLEEGTTTYYFDQVGMVVESDFLGGSIPWEKLHGWHDAADLLLIYRAPRVFYYLDKKQIDAAILSDIKDWLVASSGKQI
;
A
#
# COMPACT_ATOMS: atom_id res chain seq x y z
N MET A 1 -7.95 5.84 -32.98
CA MET A 1 -7.62 5.92 -31.55
C MET A 1 -6.95 4.61 -31.19
N THR A 2 -5.78 4.67 -30.57
CA THR A 2 -5.11 3.46 -30.08
C THR A 2 -5.81 3.04 -28.80
N GLU A 3 -6.33 1.82 -28.77
CA GLU A 3 -6.98 1.21 -27.62
C GLU A 3 -6.16 -0.01 -27.22
N HIS A 4 -5.88 -0.14 -25.93
CA HIS A 4 -5.17 -1.28 -25.38
C HIS A 4 -6.05 -2.02 -24.39
N SER A 5 -6.15 -3.33 -24.53
CA SER A 5 -6.80 -4.19 -23.56
C SER A 5 -5.79 -5.08 -22.86
N ILE A 6 -5.94 -5.23 -21.55
CA ILE A 6 -5.10 -6.06 -20.70
C ILE A 6 -6.03 -6.90 -19.84
N THR A 7 -5.98 -8.21 -19.99
CA THR A 7 -6.75 -9.14 -19.17
C THR A 7 -5.80 -9.82 -18.19
N GLN A 8 -6.08 -9.68 -16.90
CA GLN A 8 -5.27 -10.23 -15.83
C GLN A 8 -6.12 -11.14 -14.94
N GLU A 9 -5.62 -12.35 -14.69
CA GLU A 9 -6.19 -13.26 -13.71
C GLU A 9 -5.94 -12.75 -12.29
N TYR A 10 -6.93 -12.93 -11.41
CA TYR A 10 -6.77 -12.58 -10.01
C TYR A 10 -5.73 -13.48 -9.33
N ASP A 11 -4.64 -12.89 -8.88
CA ASP A 11 -3.62 -13.53 -8.05
C ASP A 11 -3.62 -12.89 -6.65
N LEU A 12 -3.94 -13.70 -5.63
CA LEU A 12 -3.97 -13.29 -4.23
C LEU A 12 -2.60 -12.79 -3.75
N ASP A 13 -1.50 -13.41 -4.17
CA ASP A 13 -0.16 -12.98 -3.78
C ASP A 13 0.22 -11.65 -4.44
N LEU A 14 -0.33 -11.37 -5.62
CA LEU A 14 -0.18 -10.08 -6.28
C LEU A 14 -1.04 -8.99 -5.63
N ALA A 15 -2.28 -9.32 -5.23
CA ALA A 15 -3.13 -8.43 -4.46
C ALA A 15 -2.50 -8.05 -3.10
N VAL A 16 -1.91 -9.02 -2.39
CA VAL A 16 -1.18 -8.77 -1.14
C VAL A 16 -0.01 -7.81 -1.35
N ARG A 17 0.77 -8.01 -2.43
CA ARG A 17 1.89 -7.13 -2.78
C ARG A 17 1.41 -5.71 -3.09
N ALA A 18 0.33 -5.57 -3.86
CA ALA A 18 -0.26 -4.27 -4.19
C ALA A 18 -0.77 -3.52 -2.95
N VAL A 19 -1.46 -4.21 -2.03
CA VAL A 19 -1.93 -3.62 -0.76
C VAL A 19 -0.76 -3.27 0.15
N ALA A 20 0.27 -4.12 0.25
CA ALA A 20 1.47 -3.81 1.03
C ALA A 20 2.18 -2.56 0.48
N LEU A 21 2.26 -2.42 -0.84
CA LEU A 21 2.81 -1.24 -1.51
C LEU A 21 1.98 0.00 -1.18
N ASP A 22 0.65 -0.04 -1.31
CA ASP A 22 -0.25 1.07 -0.94
C ASP A 22 -0.07 1.48 0.55
N CYS A 23 -0.02 0.50 1.45
CA CYS A 23 0.24 0.73 2.86
C CYS A 23 1.60 1.42 3.07
N SER A 24 2.64 1.00 2.36
CA SER A 24 3.98 1.58 2.46
C SER A 24 4.03 3.05 1.99
N LEU A 25 3.29 3.40 0.94
CA LEU A 25 3.16 4.78 0.44
C LEU A 25 2.42 5.68 1.43
N LYS A 26 1.44 5.12 2.13
CA LYS A 26 0.60 5.85 3.12
C LYS A 26 1.18 5.88 4.52
N LYS A 27 2.35 5.28 4.78
CA LYS A 27 2.88 5.07 6.15
C LYS A 27 3.35 6.33 6.88
N THR A 28 3.50 7.47 6.19
CA THR A 28 4.03 8.70 6.77
C THR A 28 3.30 9.20 8.05
N PRO A 29 1.96 9.12 8.19
CA PRO A 29 1.27 9.52 9.42
C PRO A 29 1.25 8.42 10.49
N THR A 30 1.10 7.15 10.11
CA THR A 30 0.95 6.02 11.04
C THR A 30 2.27 5.68 11.73
N ILE A 31 3.40 5.78 11.02
CA ILE A 31 4.73 5.66 11.62
C ILE A 31 4.93 6.76 12.66
N ARG A 32 4.60 8.02 12.34
CA ARG A 32 4.69 9.14 13.30
C ARG A 32 3.83 8.90 14.54
N ARG A 33 2.61 8.38 14.38
CA ARG A 33 1.73 8.03 15.51
C ARG A 33 2.30 6.89 16.36
N ASN A 34 2.80 5.82 15.75
CA ASN A 34 3.36 4.68 16.48
C ASN A 34 4.64 5.06 17.23
N ILE A 35 5.48 5.91 16.62
CA ILE A 35 6.65 6.51 17.28
C ILE A 35 6.19 7.35 18.49
N PHE A 36 5.18 8.20 18.32
CA PHE A 36 4.65 9.03 19.41
C PHE A 36 4.10 8.19 20.58
N VAL A 37 3.31 7.16 20.28
CA VAL A 37 2.76 6.24 21.30
C VAL A 37 3.89 5.47 21.99
N GLY A 38 4.88 4.97 21.24
CA GLY A 38 6.06 4.32 21.79
C GLY A 38 6.85 5.24 22.73
N MET A 39 7.09 6.49 22.33
CA MET A 39 7.73 7.49 23.20
C MET A 39 6.92 7.77 24.47
N MET A 40 5.59 7.81 24.37
CA MET A 40 4.72 8.01 25.53
C MET A 40 4.81 6.85 26.55
N PHE A 41 4.80 5.60 26.07
CA PHE A 41 4.95 4.42 26.95
C PHE A 41 6.31 4.37 27.63
N VAL A 42 7.38 4.73 26.92
CA VAL A 42 8.73 4.84 27.47
C VAL A 42 8.78 5.91 28.58
N ASN A 43 8.22 7.10 28.33
CA ASN A 43 8.17 8.16 29.33
C ASN A 43 7.35 7.76 30.57
N LEU A 44 6.23 7.05 30.38
CA LEU A 44 5.43 6.49 31.48
C LEU A 44 6.22 5.47 32.31
N LEU A 45 6.95 4.56 31.67
CA LEU A 45 7.80 3.58 32.37
C LEU A 45 8.94 4.23 33.16
N LEU A 46 9.53 5.30 32.63
CA LEU A 46 10.54 6.10 33.33
C LEU A 46 9.95 6.81 34.56
N LEU A 47 8.74 7.36 34.45
CA LEU A 47 8.02 7.99 35.57
C LEU A 47 7.69 7.01 36.70
N PHE A 48 7.29 5.77 36.37
CA PHE A 48 7.05 4.73 37.38
C PHE A 48 8.35 4.22 38.04
N SER A 49 9.47 4.23 37.31
CA SER A 49 10.76 3.80 37.82
C SER A 49 11.40 4.82 38.77
N LEU A 50 11.10 6.12 38.60
CA LEU A 50 11.53 7.20 39.51
C LEU A 50 10.94 7.10 40.94
N HIS A 51 9.94 6.25 41.16
CA HIS A 51 9.36 6.02 42.50
C HIS A 51 10.16 5.01 43.36
N ARG A 52 11.21 4.40 42.80
CA ARG A 52 12.17 3.54 43.52
C ARG A 52 13.58 4.15 43.39
N PRO A 53 14.50 3.87 44.34
CA PRO A 53 15.91 4.23 44.16
C PRO A 53 16.51 3.34 43.07
N VAL A 54 16.42 3.79 41.83
CA VAL A 54 16.93 3.10 40.63
C VAL A 54 18.31 3.66 40.32
N GLY A 55 19.30 2.78 40.13
CA GLY A 55 20.67 3.21 39.81
C GLY A 55 20.79 3.82 38.41
N VAL A 56 21.77 4.70 38.20
CA VAL A 56 22.06 5.33 36.88
C VAL A 56 22.23 4.28 35.77
N LEU A 57 22.75 3.10 36.12
CA LEU A 57 22.93 1.98 35.20
C LEU A 57 21.58 1.40 34.73
N GLU A 58 20.61 1.23 35.62
CA GLU A 58 19.27 0.70 35.30
C GLU A 58 18.46 1.68 34.45
N ILE A 59 18.56 2.98 34.73
CA ILE A 59 17.95 4.03 33.89
C ILE A 59 18.53 3.97 32.47
N SER A 60 19.85 3.78 32.35
CA SER A 60 20.55 3.70 31.07
C SER A 60 20.15 2.45 30.27
N VAL A 61 20.00 1.30 30.93
CA VAL A 61 19.50 0.06 30.31
C VAL A 61 18.06 0.22 29.86
N MET A 62 17.20 0.82 30.69
CA MET A 62 15.81 1.11 30.33
C MET A 62 15.71 2.05 29.14
N LEU A 63 16.52 3.12 29.10
CA LEU A 63 16.59 4.01 27.95
C LEU A 63 17.05 3.27 26.68
N GLY A 64 18.06 2.40 26.79
CA GLY A 64 18.55 1.58 25.67
C GLY A 64 17.47 0.65 25.12
N VAL A 65 16.77 -0.08 25.99
CA VAL A 65 15.66 -0.97 25.60
C VAL A 65 14.51 -0.17 25.01
N ALA A 66 14.16 0.96 25.60
CA ALA A 66 13.14 1.86 25.09
C ALA A 66 13.46 2.38 23.68
N THR A 67 14.70 2.79 23.45
CA THR A 67 15.17 3.28 22.16
C THR A 67 15.15 2.15 21.12
N LEU A 68 15.53 0.94 21.53
CA LEU A 68 15.47 -0.25 20.67
C LEU A 68 14.03 -0.62 20.31
N VAL A 69 13.10 -0.59 21.27
CA VAL A 69 11.67 -0.86 21.03
C VAL A 69 11.06 0.22 20.15
N ALA A 70 11.37 1.49 20.39
CA ALA A 70 10.93 2.60 19.55
C ALA A 70 11.47 2.46 18.12
N TYR A 71 12.73 2.05 17.95
CA TYR A 71 13.33 1.76 16.65
C TYR A 71 12.62 0.61 15.92
N LEU A 72 12.31 -0.48 16.63
CA LEU A 72 11.58 -1.63 16.08
C LEU A 72 10.11 -1.29 15.72
N LEU A 73 9.47 -0.39 16.47
CA LEU A 73 8.11 0.11 16.19
C LEU A 73 8.07 1.15 15.07
N ALA A 74 9.11 1.97 14.95
CA ALA A 74 9.29 2.97 13.89
C ALA A 74 9.60 2.30 12.55
N TRP A 75 10.37 1.22 12.60
CA TRP A 75 10.86 0.49 11.45
C TRP A 75 10.47 -0.98 11.53
N PRO A 76 9.17 -1.31 11.46
CA PRO A 76 8.78 -2.71 11.32
C PRO A 76 9.45 -3.24 10.04
N PRO A 77 10.14 -4.39 10.08
CA PRO A 77 10.74 -4.97 8.90
C PRO A 77 9.66 -5.10 7.80
N LYS A 78 9.99 -4.77 6.54
CA LYS A 78 9.06 -4.86 5.39
C LYS A 78 8.26 -6.18 5.34
N ARG A 79 8.84 -7.27 5.86
CA ARG A 79 8.22 -8.59 5.98
C ARG A 79 6.99 -8.64 6.89
N PHE A 80 6.90 -7.78 7.90
CA PHE A 80 5.74 -7.67 8.80
C PHE A 80 4.60 -6.86 8.21
N GLU A 81 4.83 -6.09 7.15
CA GLU A 81 3.78 -5.31 6.48
C GLU A 81 2.82 -6.21 5.70
N ALA A 82 3.33 -7.31 5.14
CA ALA A 82 2.55 -8.34 4.47
C ALA A 82 2.02 -9.41 5.43
N PHE A 83 2.56 -9.49 6.65
CA PHE A 83 2.22 -10.52 7.62
C PHE A 83 0.80 -10.30 8.15
N GLY A 84 -0.12 -11.19 7.79
CA GLY A 84 -1.55 -11.06 8.12
C GLY A 84 -2.42 -10.37 7.08
N LEU A 85 -1.85 -9.79 6.01
CA LEU A 85 -2.65 -9.24 4.89
C LEU A 85 -3.32 -10.35 4.08
N LYS A 86 -2.59 -11.43 3.77
CA LYS A 86 -3.12 -12.56 2.99
C LYS A 86 -4.42 -13.14 3.58
N PRO A 87 -4.50 -13.50 4.88
CA PRO A 87 -5.75 -13.98 5.47
C PRO A 87 -6.84 -12.91 5.54
N GLN A 88 -6.51 -11.62 5.70
CA GLN A 88 -7.51 -10.53 5.70
C GLN A 88 -8.11 -10.30 4.31
N ILE A 89 -7.29 -10.30 3.27
CA ILE A 89 -7.72 -10.17 1.88
C ILE A 89 -8.57 -11.37 1.50
N LYS A 90 -8.13 -12.58 1.86
CA LYS A 90 -8.89 -13.81 1.62
C LYS A 90 -10.24 -13.82 2.36
N ALA A 91 -10.27 -13.46 3.65
CA ALA A 91 -11.52 -13.37 4.40
C ALA A 91 -12.49 -12.31 3.83
N ARG A 92 -11.95 -11.18 3.36
CA ARG A 92 -12.76 -10.14 2.71
C ARG A 92 -13.27 -10.60 1.34
N GLN A 93 -12.48 -11.37 0.61
CA GLN A 93 -12.86 -11.99 -0.66
C GLN A 93 -14.02 -12.97 -0.44
N GLU A 94 -13.90 -13.85 0.55
CA GLU A 94 -14.95 -14.80 0.95
C GLU A 94 -16.23 -14.09 1.41
N GLN A 95 -16.12 -13.03 2.22
CA GLN A 95 -17.28 -12.22 2.65
C GLN A 95 -18.01 -11.54 1.49
N LEU A 96 -17.28 -11.17 0.44
CA LEU A 96 -17.83 -10.54 -0.74
C LEU A 96 -18.27 -11.55 -1.81
N GLY A 97 -18.09 -12.86 -1.56
CA GLY A 97 -18.46 -13.92 -2.49
C GLY A 97 -17.67 -13.90 -3.81
N LEU A 98 -16.44 -13.38 -3.79
CA LEU A 98 -15.65 -13.20 -5.00
C LEU A 98 -14.93 -14.51 -5.34
N GLU A 99 -15.38 -15.19 -6.40
CA GLU A 99 -14.61 -16.26 -7.01
C GLU A 99 -13.33 -15.71 -7.68
N GLU A 100 -12.35 -16.57 -7.92
CA GLU A 100 -11.11 -16.24 -8.65
C GLU A 100 -11.46 -15.87 -10.10
N GLY A 101 -11.80 -14.59 -10.32
CA GLY A 101 -12.22 -14.07 -11.62
C GLY A 101 -11.09 -13.37 -12.39
N THR A 102 -11.40 -13.00 -13.63
CA THR A 102 -10.52 -12.22 -14.49
C THR A 102 -10.91 -10.74 -14.46
N THR A 103 -9.94 -9.84 -14.49
CA THR A 103 -10.19 -8.41 -14.66
C THR A 103 -9.61 -7.95 -15.99
N THR A 104 -10.45 -7.33 -16.82
CA THR A 104 -10.03 -6.75 -18.09
C THR A 104 -10.00 -5.23 -17.97
N TYR A 105 -8.85 -4.66 -18.31
CA TYR A 105 -8.59 -3.23 -18.32
C TYR A 105 -8.50 -2.77 -19.76
N TYR A 106 -9.28 -1.75 -20.12
CA TYR A 106 -9.23 -1.08 -21.40
C TYR A 106 -8.67 0.32 -21.18
N PHE A 107 -7.70 0.70 -22.00
CA PHE A 107 -7.03 1.98 -21.94
C PHE A 107 -7.13 2.67 -23.29
N ASP A 108 -7.50 3.94 -23.26
CA ASP A 108 -7.44 4.82 -24.40
C ASP A 108 -6.89 6.20 -24.00
N GLN A 109 -6.92 7.15 -24.93
CA GLN A 109 -6.44 8.51 -24.69
C GLN A 109 -7.36 9.32 -23.76
N VAL A 110 -8.56 8.85 -23.45
CA VAL A 110 -9.59 9.56 -22.68
C VAL A 110 -9.61 9.07 -21.23
N GLY A 111 -9.40 7.77 -21.01
CA GLY A 111 -9.46 7.16 -19.71
C GLY A 111 -9.10 5.68 -19.69
N MET A 112 -9.43 5.08 -18.55
CA MET A 112 -9.40 3.63 -18.34
C MET A 112 -10.82 3.15 -18.05
N VAL A 113 -11.20 2.00 -18.62
CA VAL A 113 -12.39 1.25 -18.26
C VAL A 113 -11.96 -0.10 -17.70
N VAL A 114 -12.50 -0.46 -16.54
CA VAL A 114 -12.24 -1.73 -15.88
C VAL A 114 -13.52 -2.55 -15.91
N GLU A 115 -13.44 -3.69 -16.57
CA GLU A 115 -14.46 -4.73 -16.54
C GLU A 115 -14.01 -5.80 -15.54
N SER A 116 -14.75 -5.87 -14.44
CA SER A 116 -14.50 -6.80 -13.35
C SER A 116 -15.84 -7.09 -12.69
N ASP A 117 -16.03 -8.34 -12.29
CA ASP A 117 -17.21 -8.76 -11.52
C ASP A 117 -17.30 -8.09 -10.14
N PHE A 118 -16.23 -7.40 -9.71
CA PHE A 118 -16.06 -6.91 -8.35
C PHE A 118 -16.04 -5.39 -8.25
N LEU A 119 -15.13 -4.77 -9.02
CA LEU A 119 -14.79 -3.35 -8.87
C LEU A 119 -14.68 -2.69 -10.25
N GLY A 120 -15.65 -2.98 -11.11
CA GLY A 120 -15.79 -2.33 -12.39
C GLY A 120 -15.93 -0.80 -12.29
N GLY A 121 -15.56 -0.12 -13.36
CA GLY A 121 -15.73 1.33 -13.44
C GLY A 121 -14.91 1.97 -14.54
N SER A 122 -15.24 3.22 -14.84
CA SER A 122 -14.48 4.06 -15.74
C SER A 122 -13.78 5.18 -14.97
N ILE A 123 -12.53 5.45 -15.31
CA ILE A 123 -11.75 6.58 -14.82
C ILE A 123 -11.33 7.42 -16.03
N PRO A 124 -11.99 8.56 -16.26
CA PRO A 124 -11.46 9.58 -17.16
C PRO A 124 -10.12 10.08 -16.63
N TRP A 125 -9.11 10.27 -17.49
CA TRP A 125 -7.77 10.72 -17.04
C TRP A 125 -7.79 12.07 -16.34
N GLU A 126 -8.71 12.95 -16.73
CA GLU A 126 -8.98 14.24 -16.06
C GLU A 126 -9.46 14.11 -14.60
N LYS A 127 -9.99 12.95 -14.21
CA LYS A 127 -10.50 12.66 -12.85
C LYS A 127 -9.64 11.64 -12.10
N LEU A 128 -8.47 11.30 -12.64
CA LEU A 128 -7.58 10.36 -11.99
C LEU A 128 -7.10 10.94 -10.65
N HIS A 129 -7.23 10.18 -9.56
CA HIS A 129 -6.80 10.66 -8.25
C HIS A 129 -5.27 10.66 -8.13
N GLY A 130 -4.64 9.60 -8.64
CA GLY A 130 -3.19 9.49 -8.68
C GLY A 130 -2.75 8.14 -9.23
N TRP A 131 -1.45 7.94 -9.31
CA TRP A 131 -0.85 6.69 -9.76
C TRP A 131 0.53 6.51 -9.12
N HIS A 132 1.00 5.27 -9.04
CA HIS A 132 2.32 4.96 -8.51
C HIS A 132 2.99 3.88 -9.36
N ASP A 133 4.22 4.16 -9.76
CA ASP A 133 5.04 3.29 -10.61
C ASP A 133 6.12 2.59 -9.78
N ALA A 134 5.86 1.35 -9.35
CA ALA A 134 6.83 0.51 -8.65
C ALA A 134 7.58 -0.39 -9.63
N ALA A 135 8.60 -1.14 -9.18
CA ALA A 135 9.40 -1.99 -10.08
C ALA A 135 8.54 -3.00 -10.87
N ASP A 136 7.66 -3.71 -10.17
CA ASP A 136 6.92 -4.86 -10.74
C ASP A 136 5.43 -4.55 -10.95
N LEU A 137 4.92 -3.49 -10.32
CA LEU A 137 3.49 -3.16 -10.27
C LEU A 137 3.26 -1.70 -10.66
N LEU A 138 2.15 -1.45 -11.33
CA LEU A 138 1.60 -0.12 -11.55
C LEU A 138 0.29 0.00 -10.76
N LEU A 139 0.20 0.97 -9.86
CA LEU A 139 -1.02 1.26 -9.09
C LEU A 139 -1.72 2.48 -9.70
N ILE A 140 -3.02 2.37 -9.97
CA ILE A 140 -3.84 3.46 -10.54
C ILE A 140 -4.97 3.76 -9.56
N TYR A 141 -4.99 4.97 -9.00
CA TYR A 141 -5.93 5.37 -7.95
C TYR A 141 -7.15 6.05 -8.54
N ARG A 142 -8.32 5.44 -8.32
CA ARG A 142 -9.63 6.07 -8.58
C ARG A 142 -10.02 7.05 -7.47
N ALA A 143 -9.62 6.73 -6.24
CA ALA A 143 -9.93 7.53 -5.04
C ALA A 143 -8.85 7.26 -3.97
N PRO A 144 -8.81 8.03 -2.85
CA PRO A 144 -7.77 7.88 -1.82
C PRO A 144 -7.59 6.47 -1.22
N ARG A 145 -8.62 5.62 -1.30
CA ARG A 145 -8.62 4.23 -0.79
C ARG A 145 -9.03 3.19 -1.83
N VAL A 146 -9.23 3.60 -3.08
CA VAL A 146 -9.68 2.72 -4.17
C VAL A 146 -8.67 2.80 -5.28
N PHE A 147 -8.00 1.68 -5.55
CA PHE A 147 -6.97 1.58 -6.57
C PHE A 147 -7.10 0.29 -7.34
N TYR A 148 -6.62 0.32 -8.57
CA TYR A 148 -6.39 -0.81 -9.44
C TYR A 148 -4.90 -1.10 -9.49
N TYR A 149 -4.54 -2.36 -9.70
CA TYR A 149 -3.15 -2.78 -9.83
C TYR A 149 -2.95 -3.57 -11.12
N LEU A 150 -1.82 -3.34 -11.76
CA LEU A 150 -1.42 -4.00 -13.00
C LEU A 150 -0.08 -4.68 -12.79
N ASP A 151 0.01 -5.97 -13.12
CA ASP A 151 1.27 -6.69 -13.18
C ASP A 151 2.02 -6.35 -14.46
N LYS A 152 3.13 -5.62 -14.34
CA LYS A 152 3.93 -5.22 -15.50
C LYS A 152 4.51 -6.40 -16.26
N LYS A 153 4.66 -7.58 -15.62
CA LYS A 153 5.16 -8.79 -16.28
C LYS A 153 4.19 -9.35 -17.31
N GLN A 154 2.92 -9.00 -17.22
CA GLN A 154 1.87 -9.47 -18.11
C GLN A 154 1.56 -8.46 -19.23
N ILE A 155 2.28 -7.34 -19.28
CA ILE A 155 2.00 -6.22 -20.19
C ILE A 155 3.17 -6.06 -21.16
N ASP A 156 2.86 -5.93 -22.44
CA ASP A 156 3.86 -5.61 -23.46
C ASP A 156 4.52 -4.25 -23.14
N ALA A 157 5.83 -4.15 -23.34
CA ALA A 157 6.59 -2.94 -23.05
C ALA A 157 6.09 -1.71 -23.83
N ALA A 158 5.59 -1.90 -25.06
CA ALA A 158 5.01 -0.81 -25.84
C ALA A 158 3.72 -0.30 -25.21
N ILE A 159 2.81 -1.21 -24.86
CA ILE A 159 1.54 -0.88 -24.20
C ILE A 159 1.79 -0.20 -22.85
N LEU A 160 2.75 -0.72 -22.07
CA LEU A 160 3.11 -0.13 -20.78
C LEU A 160 3.67 1.29 -20.95
N SER A 161 4.44 1.55 -22.01
CA SER A 161 4.94 2.90 -22.32
C SER A 161 3.78 3.84 -22.63
N ASP A 162 2.86 3.43 -23.50
CA ASP A 162 1.71 4.25 -23.90
C ASP A 162 0.81 4.58 -22.68
N ILE A 163 0.56 3.60 -21.82
CA ILE A 163 -0.20 3.80 -20.57
C ILE A 163 0.53 4.80 -19.66
N LYS A 164 1.86 4.71 -19.52
CA LYS A 164 2.62 5.66 -18.71
C LYS A 164 2.57 7.07 -19.27
N ASP A 165 2.66 7.22 -20.58
CA ASP A 165 2.56 8.53 -21.23
C ASP A 165 1.18 9.15 -20.98
N TRP A 166 0.10 8.37 -21.02
CA TRP A 166 -1.24 8.84 -20.65
C TRP A 166 -1.36 9.20 -19.17
N LEU A 167 -0.76 8.41 -18.26
CA LEU A 167 -0.75 8.72 -16.84
C LEU A 167 0.03 9.99 -16.52
N VAL A 168 1.16 10.23 -17.20
CA VAL A 168 1.96 11.45 -17.07
C VAL A 168 1.21 12.67 -17.61
N ALA A 169 0.45 12.51 -18.70
CA ALA A 169 -0.38 13.56 -19.28
C ALA A 169 -1.70 13.81 -18.50
N SER A 170 -2.09 12.89 -17.60
CA SER A 170 -3.32 12.97 -16.82
C SER A 170 -3.26 14.07 -15.74
N SER A 171 -4.41 14.39 -15.13
CA SER A 171 -4.46 15.29 -13.98
C SER A 171 -4.03 14.62 -12.66
N GLY A 172 -3.83 13.30 -12.68
CA GLY A 172 -3.53 12.49 -11.51
C GLY A 172 -2.11 12.71 -10.99
N LYS A 173 -1.98 12.83 -9.67
CA LYS A 173 -0.67 12.99 -9.04
C LYS A 173 0.09 11.67 -9.02
N GLN A 174 1.37 11.70 -9.38
CA GLN A 174 2.30 10.61 -9.10
C GLN A 174 2.59 10.57 -7.59
N ILE A 175 2.20 9.48 -6.93
CA ILE A 175 2.29 9.27 -5.47
C ILE A 175 3.62 8.61 -5.11
#